data_AF-A0A384HLJ9-F1
#
_entry.id   AF-A0A384HLJ9-F1
#
_cell.length_a   1.000
_cell.length_b   1.000
_cell.length_c   1.000
_cell.angle_alpha   90.00
_cell.angle_beta   90.00
_cell.angle_gamma   90.00
#
_symmetry.space_group_name_H-M   'P 1'
#
loop_
_entity.id
_entity.type
_entity.pdbx_description
1 polymer ?
#
loop_
_entity_poly.entity_id
_entity_poly.type
_entity_poly.pdbx_seq_one_letter_code
_entity_poly.pdbx_strand_id
1 'polypeptide(L)'
;MTTTTTPALLTPRKQVEQLAGSLIAGYQRGYLADEPSAVAALARLRRGAGQKPERVPDLWNLIDTSSLHAPDEGARELSDPELERAENALHTALTLWALHQQSRREAGMHGQGSRGRPRGLGAAVRRMMKPGEIDDPLRKRLVRAGTAPDLTVLAQRLRDIVLLLRRERFALDYALLAGQLYTWQWPDGPDRVRREWGRSFHAWQAENADDGQEPGGDATADD
;
A
#
# COMPACT_ATOMS: atom_id res chain seq x y z
N MET A 1 38.58 -13.72 16.77
CA MET A 1 37.27 -13.42 17.38
C MET A 1 36.29 -13.14 16.24
N THR A 2 35.45 -14.11 15.88
CA THR A 2 34.37 -13.92 14.91
C THR A 2 33.15 -13.37 15.64
N THR A 3 32.80 -12.11 15.40
CA THR A 3 31.54 -11.54 15.89
C THR A 3 30.40 -12.12 15.08
N THR A 4 29.69 -13.09 15.65
CA THR A 4 28.41 -13.56 15.12
C THR A 4 27.39 -12.45 15.33
N THR A 5 27.10 -11.68 14.28
CA THR A 5 25.99 -10.73 14.28
C THR A 5 24.69 -11.52 14.26
N THR A 6 24.02 -11.62 15.42
CA THR A 6 22.65 -12.14 15.51
C THR A 6 21.75 -11.29 14.60
N PRO A 7 21.03 -11.89 13.63
CA PRO A 7 20.16 -11.12 12.74
C PRO A 7 19.02 -10.46 13.54
N ALA A 8 18.74 -9.19 13.24
CA ALA A 8 17.65 -8.46 13.88
C ALA A 8 16.29 -9.01 13.41
N LEU A 9 15.41 -9.33 14.37
CA LEU A 9 14.07 -9.84 14.09
C LEU A 9 13.21 -8.85 13.30
N LEU A 10 12.32 -9.36 12.46
CA LEU A 10 11.35 -8.55 11.73
C LEU A 10 10.38 -7.85 12.69
N THR A 11 10.32 -6.52 12.57
CA THR A 11 9.32 -5.71 13.30
C THR A 11 7.88 -6.09 12.87
N PRO A 12 6.86 -5.90 13.71
CA PRO A 12 5.46 -6.22 13.36
C PRO A 12 4.98 -5.55 12.09
N ARG A 13 5.31 -4.27 11.93
CA ARG A 13 5.00 -3.52 10.71
C ARG A 13 5.55 -4.24 9.47
N LYS A 14 6.79 -4.73 9.53
CA LYS A 14 7.42 -5.45 8.42
C LYS A 14 6.82 -6.81 8.17
N GLN A 15 6.42 -7.53 9.22
CA GLN A 15 5.66 -8.78 9.09
C GLN A 15 4.33 -8.54 8.37
N VAL A 16 3.59 -7.48 8.74
CA VAL A 16 2.34 -7.09 8.06
C VAL A 16 2.58 -6.71 6.59
N GLU A 17 3.61 -5.92 6.29
CA GLU A 17 3.97 -5.55 4.90
C GLU A 17 4.27 -6.81 4.07
N GLN A 18 5.12 -7.72 4.58
CA GLN A 18 5.50 -8.94 3.87
C GLN A 18 4.31 -9.88 3.65
N LEU A 19 3.50 -10.11 4.68
CA LEU A 19 2.33 -10.98 4.57
C LEU A 19 1.30 -10.41 3.59
N ALA A 20 1.01 -9.11 3.67
CA ALA A 20 0.13 -8.44 2.71
C ALA A 20 0.63 -8.59 1.27
N GLY A 21 1.92 -8.35 1.04
CA GLY A 21 2.55 -8.48 -0.27
C GLY A 21 2.47 -9.91 -0.81
N SER A 22 2.77 -10.91 0.03
CA SER A 22 2.72 -12.32 -0.34
C SER A 22 1.31 -12.77 -0.74
N LEU A 23 0.31 -12.51 0.12
CA LEU A 23 -1.08 -12.88 -0.14
C LEU A 23 -1.62 -12.20 -1.40
N ILE A 24 -1.39 -10.90 -1.54
CA ILE A 24 -1.86 -10.13 -2.71
C ILE A 24 -1.17 -10.61 -3.99
N ALA A 25 0.13 -10.89 -3.96
CA ALA A 25 0.84 -11.40 -5.13
C ALA A 25 0.30 -12.77 -5.58
N GLY A 26 -0.04 -13.66 -4.64
CA GLY A 26 -0.69 -14.93 -4.92
C GLY A 26 -2.04 -14.75 -5.61
N TYR A 27 -2.95 -13.99 -4.99
CA TYR A 27 -4.27 -13.73 -5.57
C TYR A 27 -4.22 -12.97 -6.89
N GLN A 28 -3.32 -12.00 -7.02
CA GLN A 28 -3.15 -11.24 -8.26
C GLN A 28 -2.69 -12.15 -9.40
N ARG A 29 -1.71 -13.04 -9.16
CA ARG A 29 -1.23 -13.97 -10.18
C ARG A 29 -2.35 -14.88 -10.67
N GLY A 30 -3.07 -15.53 -9.75
CA GLY A 30 -4.19 -16.40 -10.11
C GLY A 30 -5.32 -15.65 -10.82
N TYR A 31 -5.62 -14.41 -10.39
CA TYR A 31 -6.66 -13.60 -11.05
C TYR A 31 -6.25 -13.16 -12.47
N LEU A 32 -4.97 -12.83 -12.70
CA LEU A 32 -4.49 -12.50 -14.05
C LEU A 32 -4.48 -13.73 -14.97
N ALA A 33 -4.28 -14.93 -14.41
CA ALA A 33 -4.36 -16.21 -15.12
C ALA A 33 -5.81 -16.76 -15.26
N ASP A 34 -6.81 -15.99 -14.83
CA ASP A 34 -8.23 -16.39 -14.79
C ASP A 34 -8.53 -17.69 -14.04
N GLU A 35 -7.78 -17.95 -12.97
CA GLU A 35 -8.04 -19.08 -12.08
C GLU A 35 -9.37 -18.88 -11.33
N PRO A 36 -10.32 -19.84 -11.40
CA PRO A 36 -11.65 -19.69 -10.79
C PRO A 36 -11.61 -19.41 -9.28
N SER A 37 -10.66 -20.02 -8.56
CA SER A 37 -10.46 -19.82 -7.11
C SER A 37 -10.07 -18.37 -6.79
N ALA A 38 -9.14 -17.79 -7.56
CA ALA A 38 -8.69 -16.41 -7.39
C ALA A 38 -9.78 -15.39 -7.78
N VAL A 39 -10.56 -15.67 -8.84
CA VAL A 39 -11.73 -14.87 -9.22
C VAL A 39 -12.79 -14.84 -8.11
N ALA A 40 -13.11 -16.01 -7.54
CA ALA A 40 -14.05 -16.12 -6.44
C ALA A 40 -13.53 -15.42 -5.17
N ALA A 41 -12.25 -15.60 -4.83
CA ALA A 41 -11.62 -14.93 -3.69
C ALA A 41 -11.68 -13.40 -3.82
N LEU A 42 -11.31 -12.85 -4.98
CA LEU A 42 -11.37 -11.41 -5.25
C LEU A 42 -12.81 -10.89 -5.16
N ALA A 43 -13.80 -11.61 -5.68
CA ALA A 43 -15.21 -11.23 -5.58
C ALA A 43 -15.71 -11.17 -4.12
N ARG A 44 -15.24 -12.09 -3.27
CA ARG A 44 -15.54 -12.09 -1.82
C ARG A 44 -14.85 -10.93 -1.11
N LEU A 45 -13.54 -10.76 -1.29
CA LEU A 45 -12.75 -9.68 -0.67
C LEU A 45 -13.32 -8.29 -0.96
N ARG A 46 -13.84 -8.06 -2.18
CA ARG A 46 -14.47 -6.79 -2.56
C ARG A 46 -15.64 -6.38 -1.67
N ARG A 47 -16.36 -7.34 -1.06
CA ARG A 47 -17.50 -7.06 -0.18
C ARG A 47 -17.07 -6.43 1.15
N GLY A 48 -15.82 -6.64 1.57
CA GLY A 48 -15.26 -6.07 2.80
C GLY A 48 -14.69 -4.67 2.66
N ALA A 49 -14.52 -4.14 1.45
CA ALA A 49 -13.81 -2.87 1.26
C ALA A 49 -14.55 -1.67 1.90
N GLY A 50 -13.94 -1.07 2.92
CA GLY A 50 -14.53 0.02 3.71
C GLY A 50 -15.40 -0.45 4.89
N GLN A 51 -15.37 -1.75 5.21
CA GLN A 51 -15.99 -2.35 6.39
C GLN A 51 -14.90 -2.82 7.38
N LYS A 52 -15.30 -3.08 8.62
CA LYS A 52 -14.43 -3.71 9.61
C LYS A 52 -14.39 -5.24 9.42
N PRO A 53 -13.30 -5.93 9.80
CA PRO A 53 -13.20 -7.39 9.74
C PRO A 53 -14.37 -8.12 10.41
N GLU A 54 -14.80 -7.66 11.58
CA GLU A 54 -15.89 -8.29 12.36
C GLU A 54 -17.24 -8.30 11.62
N ARG A 55 -17.43 -7.41 10.63
CA ARG A 55 -18.68 -7.31 9.85
C ARG A 55 -18.69 -8.21 8.61
N VAL A 56 -17.59 -8.90 8.33
CA VAL A 56 -17.44 -9.76 7.15
C VAL A 56 -16.71 -11.07 7.51
N PRO A 57 -17.35 -11.94 8.33
CA PRO A 57 -16.75 -13.22 8.75
C PRO A 57 -16.33 -14.13 7.60
N ASP A 58 -17.04 -14.03 6.46
CA ASP A 58 -16.71 -14.73 5.21
C ASP A 58 -15.27 -14.52 4.73
N LEU A 59 -14.56 -13.50 5.21
CA LEU A 59 -13.20 -13.17 4.80
C LEU A 59 -12.11 -13.77 5.70
N TRP A 60 -12.46 -14.31 6.87
CA TRP A 60 -11.48 -14.88 7.80
C TRP A 60 -10.65 -15.99 7.16
N ASN A 61 -11.28 -16.87 6.38
CA ASN A 61 -10.59 -17.97 5.70
C ASN A 61 -9.88 -17.55 4.40
N LEU A 62 -10.02 -16.30 3.95
CA LEU A 62 -9.36 -15.79 2.74
C LEU A 62 -8.11 -14.97 3.06
N ILE A 63 -7.99 -14.47 4.28
CA ILE A 63 -6.82 -13.72 4.74
C ILE A 63 -6.14 -14.62 5.75
N ASP A 64 -5.24 -15.48 5.28
CA ASP A 64 -4.49 -16.36 6.16
C ASP A 64 -3.51 -15.53 6.99
N THR A 65 -3.80 -15.44 8.29
CA THR A 65 -2.99 -14.72 9.28
C THR A 65 -2.13 -15.66 10.11
N SER A 66 -2.12 -16.97 9.83
CA SER A 66 -1.47 -17.99 10.67
C SER A 66 0.01 -17.69 10.93
N SER A 67 0.72 -17.11 9.95
CA SER A 67 2.13 -16.72 10.11
C SER A 67 2.37 -15.56 11.08
N LEU A 68 1.34 -14.84 11.51
CA LEU A 68 1.42 -13.84 12.60
C LEU A 68 1.23 -14.48 13.97
N HIS A 69 0.49 -15.59 14.05
CA HIS A 69 0.24 -16.35 15.28
C HIS A 69 1.39 -17.29 15.61
N ALA A 70 2.04 -17.84 14.58
CA ALA A 70 3.21 -18.69 14.68
C ALA A 70 4.30 -18.16 13.73
N PRO A 71 5.03 -17.10 14.14
CA PRO A 71 6.08 -16.51 13.30
C PRO A 71 7.28 -17.45 13.13
N ASP A 72 7.90 -17.42 11.93
CA ASP A 72 9.15 -18.13 11.65
C ASP A 72 10.32 -17.60 12.52
N GLU A 73 11.43 -18.34 12.60
CA GLU A 73 12.62 -18.05 13.44
C GLU A 73 13.24 -16.64 13.26
N GLY A 74 12.84 -15.87 12.24
CA GLY A 74 13.29 -14.49 11.98
C GLY A 74 12.26 -13.40 12.32
N ALA A 75 11.09 -13.74 12.83
CA ALA A 75 10.01 -12.81 13.12
C ALA A 75 9.71 -12.73 14.62
N ARG A 76 9.45 -11.51 15.09
CA ARG A 76 9.09 -11.27 16.49
C ARG A 76 7.65 -11.71 16.74
N GLU A 77 7.39 -12.44 17.83
CA GLU A 77 6.03 -12.71 18.32
C GLU A 77 5.24 -11.42 18.58
N LEU A 78 3.97 -11.40 18.18
CA LEU A 78 3.07 -10.29 18.39
C LEU A 78 2.26 -10.51 19.68
N SER A 79 2.06 -9.45 20.45
CA SER A 79 1.05 -9.44 21.51
C SER A 79 -0.37 -9.36 20.93
N ASP A 80 -1.40 -9.73 21.70
CA ASP A 80 -2.80 -9.67 21.23
C ASP A 80 -3.19 -8.31 20.61
N PRO A 81 -2.85 -7.14 21.21
CA PRO A 81 -3.18 -5.85 20.62
C PRO A 81 -2.40 -5.54 19.34
N GLU A 82 -1.23 -6.14 19.14
CA GLU A 82 -0.46 -6.01 17.90
C GLU A 82 -1.06 -6.89 16.82
N LEU A 83 -1.44 -8.12 17.17
CA LEU A 83 -2.11 -9.07 16.28
C LEU A 83 -3.43 -8.50 15.77
N GLU A 84 -4.31 -8.00 16.65
CA GLU A 84 -5.59 -7.39 16.25
C GLU A 84 -5.38 -6.24 15.24
N ARG A 85 -4.42 -5.36 15.51
CA ARG A 85 -4.08 -4.25 14.60
C ARG A 85 -3.50 -4.75 13.27
N ALA A 86 -2.72 -5.82 13.29
CA ALA A 86 -2.17 -6.45 12.09
C ALA A 86 -3.28 -7.03 11.22
N GLU A 87 -4.22 -7.76 11.81
CA GLU A 87 -5.37 -8.35 11.12
C GLU A 87 -6.28 -7.26 10.51
N ASN A 88 -6.56 -6.20 11.27
CA ASN A 88 -7.29 -5.02 10.80
C ASN A 88 -6.62 -4.35 9.58
N ALA A 89 -5.29 -4.23 9.61
CA ALA A 89 -4.51 -3.64 8.53
C ALA A 89 -4.50 -4.52 7.27
N LEU A 90 -4.29 -5.83 7.43
CA LEU A 90 -4.34 -6.81 6.35
C LEU A 90 -5.70 -6.81 5.68
N HIS A 91 -6.78 -6.89 6.47
CA HIS A 91 -8.15 -6.83 5.97
C HIS A 91 -8.38 -5.58 5.12
N THR A 92 -8.04 -4.42 5.66
CA THR A 92 -8.26 -3.15 4.96
C THR A 92 -7.45 -3.11 3.66
N ALA A 93 -6.19 -3.53 3.67
CA ALA A 93 -5.34 -3.53 2.47
C ALA A 93 -5.81 -4.51 1.40
N LEU A 94 -6.11 -5.77 1.75
CA LEU A 94 -6.53 -6.80 0.79
C LEU A 94 -7.89 -6.47 0.17
N THR A 95 -8.83 -5.95 0.96
CA THR A 95 -10.16 -5.59 0.44
C THR A 95 -10.08 -4.37 -0.49
N LEU A 96 -9.26 -3.37 -0.16
CA LEU A 96 -8.98 -2.24 -1.05
C LEU A 96 -8.27 -2.68 -2.34
N TRP A 97 -7.32 -3.61 -2.25
CA TRP A 97 -6.66 -4.17 -3.43
C TRP A 97 -7.66 -4.92 -4.33
N ALA A 98 -8.51 -5.77 -3.74
CA ALA A 98 -9.51 -6.52 -4.50
C ALA A 98 -10.49 -5.60 -5.23
N LEU A 99 -10.87 -4.47 -4.61
CA LEU A 99 -11.64 -3.42 -5.27
C LEU A 99 -10.88 -2.80 -6.44
N HIS A 100 -9.59 -2.50 -6.26
CA HIS A 100 -8.75 -1.91 -7.30
C HIS A 100 -8.57 -2.84 -8.50
N GLN A 101 -8.28 -4.12 -8.24
CA GLN A 101 -8.02 -5.14 -9.25
C GLN A 101 -9.29 -5.58 -10.02
N GLN A 102 -10.48 -5.28 -9.50
CA GLN A 102 -11.75 -5.66 -10.12
C GLN A 102 -11.81 -5.29 -11.61
N SER A 103 -12.13 -6.28 -12.46
CA SER A 103 -12.26 -6.12 -13.91
C SER A 103 -10.99 -5.60 -14.61
N ARG A 104 -9.81 -5.72 -13.98
CA ARG A 104 -8.50 -5.46 -14.57
C ARG A 104 -7.78 -6.79 -14.76
N ARG A 105 -7.79 -7.33 -15.99
CA ARG A 105 -7.14 -8.61 -16.33
C ARG A 105 -5.80 -8.40 -17.05
N GLU A 106 -5.60 -7.21 -17.57
CA GLU A 106 -4.45 -6.81 -18.37
C GLU A 106 -3.23 -6.44 -17.52
N ALA A 107 -3.42 -6.05 -16.25
CA ALA A 107 -2.34 -5.60 -15.38
C ALA A 107 -2.67 -5.78 -13.89
N GLY A 108 -1.64 -6.05 -13.10
CA GLY A 108 -1.71 -6.07 -11.65
C GLY A 108 -1.77 -4.66 -11.05
N MET A 109 -2.74 -4.43 -10.17
CA MET A 109 -2.96 -3.16 -9.47
C MET A 109 -2.17 -3.07 -8.16
N HIS A 110 -1.60 -4.19 -7.69
CA HIS A 110 -0.52 -4.20 -6.72
C HIS A 110 0.84 -4.22 -7.43
N GLY A 111 1.76 -3.38 -6.98
CA GLY A 111 3.18 -3.60 -7.20
C GLY A 111 4.03 -2.81 -6.23
N GLN A 112 5.15 -3.41 -5.84
CA GLN A 112 6.15 -2.81 -4.96
C GLN A 112 6.72 -1.52 -5.56
N GLY A 113 6.83 -0.48 -4.74
CA GLY A 113 7.56 0.73 -5.12
C GLY A 113 9.07 0.52 -5.10
N SER A 114 9.80 1.27 -5.92
CA SER A 114 11.25 1.40 -5.83
C SER A 114 11.63 2.89 -5.77
N ARG A 115 12.90 3.19 -5.50
CA ARG A 115 13.41 4.57 -5.44
C ARG A 115 13.21 5.37 -6.73
N GLY A 116 13.08 4.71 -7.89
CA GLY A 116 12.81 5.35 -9.19
C GLY A 116 11.40 5.09 -9.73
N ARG A 117 10.54 4.46 -8.93
CA ARG A 117 9.13 4.23 -9.28
C ARG A 117 8.30 4.12 -8.01
N PRO A 118 8.11 5.22 -7.26
CA PRO A 118 7.42 5.19 -5.99
C PRO A 118 5.95 4.84 -6.23
N ARG A 119 5.49 3.79 -5.53
CA ARG A 119 4.09 3.32 -5.58
C ARG A 119 3.36 3.50 -4.25
N GLY A 120 3.91 4.29 -3.33
CA GLY A 120 3.21 4.69 -2.11
C GLY A 120 1.99 5.57 -2.41
N LEU A 121 1.07 5.70 -1.45
CA LEU A 121 -0.21 6.40 -1.64
C LEU A 121 -0.04 7.84 -2.12
N GLY A 122 0.91 8.59 -1.53
CA GLY A 122 1.20 9.96 -1.94
C GLY A 122 1.64 10.05 -3.41
N ALA A 123 2.60 9.22 -3.81
CA ALA A 123 3.06 9.15 -5.20
C ALA A 123 1.95 8.70 -6.16
N ALA A 124 1.10 7.75 -5.74
CA ALA A 124 -0.04 7.31 -6.55
C ALA A 124 -1.05 8.44 -6.78
N VAL A 125 -1.35 9.25 -5.75
CA VAL A 125 -2.21 10.43 -5.91
C VAL A 125 -1.54 11.49 -6.78
N ARG A 126 -0.23 11.72 -6.63
CA ARG A 126 0.52 12.66 -7.46
C ARG A 126 0.52 12.26 -8.94
N ARG A 127 0.65 10.97 -9.25
CA ARG A 127 0.63 10.44 -10.63
C ARG A 127 -0.70 10.64 -11.36
N MET A 128 -1.81 10.80 -10.63
CA MET A 128 -3.10 11.15 -11.24
C MET A 128 -3.18 12.62 -11.67
N MET A 129 -2.23 13.46 -11.26
CA MET A 129 -2.18 14.89 -11.61
C MET A 129 -1.39 15.09 -12.90
N LYS A 130 -1.71 16.15 -13.63
CA LYS A 130 -0.88 16.56 -14.77
C LYS A 130 0.54 16.94 -14.31
N PRO A 131 1.57 16.69 -15.14
CA PRO A 131 2.92 17.18 -14.87
C PRO A 131 2.94 18.69 -14.60
N GLY A 132 3.72 19.14 -13.62
CA GLY A 132 3.83 20.55 -13.25
C GLY A 132 2.63 21.15 -12.49
N GLU A 133 1.45 20.54 -12.53
CA GLU A 133 0.24 21.09 -11.88
C GLU A 133 -0.06 20.39 -10.54
N ILE A 134 -0.80 21.06 -9.65
CA ILE A 134 -1.38 20.42 -8.46
C ILE A 134 -2.90 20.44 -8.60
N ASP A 135 -3.48 19.26 -8.73
CA ASP A 135 -4.94 19.08 -8.66
C ASP A 135 -5.40 19.22 -7.20
N ASP A 136 -5.95 20.39 -6.89
CA ASP A 136 -6.45 20.75 -5.57
C ASP A 136 -7.50 19.75 -5.02
N PRO A 137 -8.52 19.33 -5.79
CA PRO A 137 -9.43 18.26 -5.38
C PRO A 137 -8.74 16.94 -4.97
N LEU A 138 -7.79 16.44 -5.76
CA LEU A 138 -7.06 15.20 -5.45
C LEU A 138 -6.19 15.37 -4.20
N ARG A 139 -5.48 16.51 -4.07
CA ARG A 139 -4.71 16.84 -2.87
C ARG A 139 -5.60 16.89 -1.63
N LYS A 140 -6.75 17.55 -1.71
CA LYS A 140 -7.72 17.64 -0.60
C LYS A 140 -8.26 16.27 -0.19
N ARG A 141 -8.45 15.33 -1.12
CA ARG A 141 -8.85 13.94 -0.79
C ARG A 141 -7.77 13.21 0.01
N LEU A 142 -6.50 13.33 -0.38
CA LEU A 142 -5.38 12.75 0.37
C LEU A 142 -5.26 13.36 1.77
N VAL A 143 -5.34 14.68 1.88
CA VAL A 143 -5.33 15.39 3.17
C VAL A 143 -6.50 14.93 4.04
N ARG A 144 -7.71 14.84 3.46
CA ARG A 144 -8.89 14.33 4.16
C ARG A 144 -8.68 12.89 4.63
N ALA A 145 -8.11 12.00 3.83
CA ALA A 145 -7.77 10.65 4.32
C ALA A 145 -6.82 10.72 5.53
N GLY A 146 -5.81 11.59 5.47
CA GLY A 146 -4.85 11.83 6.56
C GLY A 146 -5.41 12.48 7.83
N THR A 147 -6.67 12.89 7.86
CA THR A 147 -7.36 13.42 9.04
C THR A 147 -8.52 12.52 9.51
N ALA A 148 -8.52 11.24 9.11
CA ALA A 148 -9.48 10.30 9.64
C ALA A 148 -9.31 10.11 11.17
N PRO A 149 -10.40 10.09 11.95
CA PRO A 149 -10.31 9.90 13.40
C PRO A 149 -9.94 8.45 13.78
N ASP A 150 -10.25 7.49 12.91
CA ASP A 150 -10.05 6.06 13.15
C ASP A 150 -9.83 5.30 11.83
N LEU A 151 -9.47 4.02 11.94
CA LEU A 151 -9.22 3.14 10.81
C LEU A 151 -10.44 2.94 9.92
N THR A 152 -11.66 2.93 10.48
CA THR A 152 -12.89 2.69 9.71
C THR A 152 -13.17 3.85 8.77
N VAL A 153 -13.11 5.08 9.28
CA VAL A 153 -13.24 6.29 8.49
C VAL A 153 -12.09 6.40 7.49
N LEU A 154 -10.88 6.00 7.88
CA LEU A 154 -9.74 5.96 6.96
C LEU A 154 -9.99 4.99 5.80
N ALA A 155 -10.45 3.77 6.08
CA ALA A 155 -10.73 2.76 5.06
C ALA A 155 -11.77 3.26 4.04
N GLN A 156 -12.81 3.96 4.48
CA GLN A 156 -13.80 4.59 3.58
C GLN A 156 -13.18 5.68 2.72
N ARG A 157 -12.36 6.56 3.28
CA ARG A 157 -11.68 7.63 2.53
C ARG A 157 -10.65 7.08 1.54
N LEU A 158 -9.94 6.01 1.91
CA LEU A 158 -9.01 5.30 1.02
C LEU A 158 -9.76 4.57 -0.09
N ARG A 159 -10.94 4.01 0.18
CA ARG A 159 -11.79 3.40 -0.84
C ARG A 159 -12.10 4.39 -1.97
N ASP A 160 -12.45 5.63 -1.64
CA ASP A 160 -12.72 6.68 -2.63
C ASP A 160 -11.48 6.99 -3.49
N ILE A 161 -10.29 7.05 -2.88
CA ILE A 161 -9.03 7.28 -3.60
C ILE A 161 -8.71 6.08 -4.51
N VAL A 162 -8.89 4.86 -4.03
CA VAL A 162 -8.64 3.62 -4.78
C VAL A 162 -9.55 3.51 -6.00
N LEU A 163 -10.81 3.96 -5.91
CA LEU A 163 -11.70 4.01 -7.08
C LEU A 163 -11.19 4.95 -8.18
N LEU A 164 -10.56 6.07 -7.81
CA LEU A 164 -9.91 6.98 -8.76
C LEU A 164 -8.67 6.32 -9.38
N LEU A 165 -7.80 5.71 -8.55
CA LEU A 165 -6.63 4.97 -9.04
C LEU A 165 -7.03 3.85 -10.01
N ARG A 166 -8.12 3.13 -9.70
CA ARG A 166 -8.68 2.09 -10.57
C ARG A 166 -9.14 2.63 -11.91
N ARG A 167 -9.80 3.79 -11.93
CA ARG A 167 -10.24 4.45 -13.16
C ARG A 167 -9.04 4.79 -14.05
N GLU A 168 -8.03 5.40 -13.45
CA GLU A 168 -6.80 5.86 -14.12
C GLU A 168 -5.74 4.76 -14.32
N ARG A 169 -6.00 3.55 -13.83
CA ARG A 169 -5.13 2.35 -13.96
C ARG A 169 -3.74 2.50 -13.30
N PHE A 170 -3.64 3.28 -12.23
CA PHE A 170 -2.39 3.44 -11.50
C PHE A 170 -2.27 2.43 -10.36
N ALA A 171 -1.33 1.49 -10.50
CA ALA A 171 -1.01 0.52 -9.45
C ALA A 171 -0.49 1.18 -8.15
N LEU A 172 -0.76 0.54 -7.01
CA LEU A 172 -0.40 0.97 -5.66
C LEU A 172 0.39 -0.12 -4.92
N ASP A 173 1.31 0.29 -4.05
CA ASP A 173 1.99 -0.62 -3.13
C ASP A 173 1.13 -0.93 -1.90
N TYR A 174 0.23 -1.91 -2.07
CA TYR A 174 -0.64 -2.39 -1.00
C TYR A 174 0.09 -3.03 0.18
N ALA A 175 1.30 -3.56 0.00
CA ALA A 175 2.09 -4.09 1.10
C ALA A 175 2.54 -2.94 2.01
N LEU A 176 3.12 -1.88 1.41
CA LEU A 176 3.46 -0.66 2.13
C LEU A 176 2.22 -0.04 2.79
N LEU A 177 1.09 0.00 2.08
CA LEU A 177 -0.16 0.52 2.64
C LEU A 177 -0.59 -0.30 3.88
N ALA A 178 -0.47 -1.63 3.87
CA ALA A 178 -0.81 -2.47 5.02
C ALA A 178 0.06 -2.10 6.24
N GLY A 179 1.38 -1.94 6.07
CA GLY A 179 2.26 -1.50 7.15
C GLY A 179 1.93 -0.09 7.67
N GLN A 180 1.49 0.80 6.79
CA GLN A 180 1.02 2.14 7.17
C GLN A 180 -0.30 2.09 7.94
N LEU A 181 -1.24 1.23 7.54
CA LEU A 181 -2.51 1.02 8.25
C LEU A 181 -2.29 0.37 9.61
N TYR A 182 -1.33 -0.55 9.74
CA TYR A 182 -0.88 -1.06 11.03
C TYR A 182 -0.34 0.08 11.90
N THR A 183 0.56 0.89 11.34
CA THR A 183 1.16 2.04 12.04
C THR A 183 0.10 3.06 12.48
N TRP A 184 -0.91 3.32 11.64
CA TRP A 184 -1.98 4.29 11.87
C TRP A 184 -2.77 4.05 13.17
N GLN A 185 -2.89 2.79 13.59
CA GLN A 185 -3.71 2.39 14.74
C GLN A 185 -3.03 2.63 16.10
N TRP A 186 -1.81 3.16 16.10
CA TRP A 186 -1.07 3.54 17.31
C TRP A 186 -1.24 5.03 17.62
N PRO A 187 -1.11 5.47 18.89
CA PRO A 187 -1.29 6.88 19.27
C PRO A 187 -0.54 7.89 18.39
N ASP A 188 0.76 7.68 18.15
CA ASP A 188 1.60 8.56 17.29
C ASP A 188 1.60 8.14 15.80
N GLY A 189 0.82 7.11 15.49
CA GLY A 189 0.70 6.49 14.18
C GLY A 189 0.28 7.45 13.08
N PRO A 190 -0.82 8.20 13.25
CA PRO A 190 -1.35 9.10 12.22
C PRO A 190 -0.33 10.15 11.75
N ASP A 191 0.44 10.76 12.66
CA ASP A 191 1.47 11.74 12.30
C ASP A 191 2.62 11.13 11.52
N ARG A 192 3.04 9.92 11.89
CA ARG A 192 4.06 9.19 11.14
C ARG A 192 3.59 8.86 9.73
N VAL A 193 2.39 8.34 9.57
CA VAL A 193 1.82 7.95 8.28
C VAL A 193 1.56 9.17 7.39
N ARG A 194 1.03 10.28 7.94
CA ARG A 194 0.87 11.55 7.20
C ARG A 194 2.21 12.03 6.62
N ARG A 195 3.29 12.01 7.42
CA ARG A 195 4.63 12.38 6.96
C ARG A 195 5.13 11.45 5.84
N GLU A 196 4.88 10.14 5.94
CA GLU A 196 5.23 9.19 4.89
C GLU A 196 4.47 9.45 3.59
N TRP A 197 3.16 9.74 3.65
CA TRP A 197 2.38 10.09 2.47
C TRP A 197 2.83 11.41 1.86
N GLY A 198 3.10 12.44 2.68
CA GLY A 198 3.64 13.72 2.20
C GLY A 198 4.97 13.56 1.47
N ARG A 199 5.93 12.82 2.07
CA ARG A 199 7.21 12.52 1.40
C ARG A 199 7.01 11.76 0.10
N SER A 200 6.14 10.75 0.09
CA SER A 200 5.84 9.98 -1.12
C SER A 200 5.19 10.85 -2.22
N PHE A 201 4.35 11.82 -1.85
CA PHE A 201 3.73 12.76 -2.78
C PHE A 201 4.76 13.65 -3.49
N HIS A 202 5.77 14.12 -2.75
CA HIS A 202 6.84 14.96 -3.31
C HIS A 202 7.96 14.18 -4.01
N ALA A 203 8.22 12.93 -3.62
CA ALA A 203 9.26 12.10 -4.25
C ALA A 203 9.08 11.95 -5.77
N TRP A 204 7.83 11.84 -6.24
CA TRP A 204 7.54 11.78 -7.68
C TRP A 204 7.92 13.07 -8.43
N GLN A 205 7.86 14.24 -7.79
CA GLN A 205 8.28 15.49 -8.41
C GLN A 205 9.80 15.57 -8.59
N ALA A 206 10.58 15.05 -7.64
CA ALA A 206 12.03 15.04 -7.73
C ALA A 206 12.53 14.23 -8.94
N GLU A 207 11.88 13.09 -9.24
CA GLU A 207 12.23 12.27 -10.41
C GLU A 207 11.94 12.99 -11.75
N ASN A 208 10.77 13.63 -11.87
CA ASN A 208 10.41 14.34 -13.11
C ASN A 208 11.21 15.65 -13.30
N ALA A 209 11.80 16.20 -12.24
CA ALA A 209 12.67 17.36 -12.32
C ALA A 209 14.09 16.98 -12.77
N ASP A 210 14.57 15.79 -12.37
CA ASP A 210 15.91 15.29 -12.74
C ASP A 210 15.96 14.82 -14.20
N ASP A 211 14.87 14.24 -14.72
CA ASP A 211 14.74 13.87 -16.15
C ASP A 211 14.66 15.08 -17.10
N GLY A 212 14.47 16.31 -16.57
CA GLY A 212 14.34 17.54 -17.35
C GLY A 212 15.63 18.37 -17.48
N GLN A 213 16.73 17.93 -16.87
CA GLN A 213 18.01 18.64 -16.91
C GLN A 213 18.94 17.98 -17.93
N GLU A 214 18.79 18.32 -19.22
CA GLU A 214 19.88 18.10 -20.18
C GLU A 214 21.09 18.92 -19.73
N PRO A 215 22.30 18.34 -19.60
CA PRO A 215 23.50 19.13 -19.43
C PRO A 215 23.74 19.86 -20.76
N GLY A 216 23.43 21.15 -20.77
CA GLY A 216 23.78 22.05 -21.86
C GLY A 216 25.28 21.92 -22.14
N GLY A 217 25.60 21.34 -23.30
CA GLY A 217 26.96 21.22 -23.78
C GLY A 217 27.56 22.61 -23.93
N ASP A 218 28.55 22.90 -23.11
CA ASP A 218 29.42 24.05 -23.27
C ASP A 218 30.29 23.82 -24.51
N ALA A 219 29.80 24.30 -25.66
CA ALA A 219 30.58 24.46 -26.87
C ALA A 219 31.01 25.92 -26.95
N THR A 220 32.06 26.26 -26.21
CA THR A 220 32.86 27.45 -26.52
C THR A 220 33.84 27.06 -27.62
N ALA A 221 33.53 27.55 -28.81
CA ALA A 221 34.34 27.44 -30.01
C ALA A 221 35.58 28.33 -29.90
N ASP A 222 36.67 27.79 -30.39
CA ASP A 222 37.96 28.41 -30.70
C ASP A 222 37.76 29.49 -31.78
N ASP A 223 38.19 30.74 -31.49
CA ASP A 223 38.88 31.66 -32.42
C ASP A 223 39.50 32.85 -31.63
#